data_AF-A0A4R9JXP8-F1
#
_entry.id   AF-A0A4R9JXP8-F1
#
_cell.length_a   1.000
_cell.length_b   1.000
_cell.length_c   1.000
_cell.angle_alpha   90.00
_cell.angle_beta   90.00
_cell.angle_gamma   90.00
#
_symmetry.space_group_name_H-M   'P 1'
#
loop_
_entity.id
_entity.type
_entity.pdbx_description
1 polymer ?
#
loop_
_entity_poly.entity_id
_entity_poly.type
_entity_poly.pdbx_seq_one_letter_code
_entity_poly.pdbx_strand_id
1 'polypeptide(L)'
;MRLRIILFLLLTFSSIQVSGVDKKPIEVLLTSDNSIYEQALFGIQTSINHEIHINYLDIIDSEYESQATYFQELENKGVPLIITIGKGATRAAQEYTHKLPILFSMISYAKSLDLESSNICGVTMDVPVESFLNVLKDIYPDAKTVYSFYSNEEGEFSSEEGEHADLKNRLLFMKKKTTPESFKKDLNEMQKHPDALFISSDPLYNSENFETISEFSKKNSIILMSSFPALVKSGATFGISADYTKIGIETGEMANAIIGGNSNCEKERVHLPKHFNFLLNENFAKESKIKIPTLIQERAKKSRLFSIGLQLLNEGKWKSSKVIFESILKDDPMNQSAIVYQQLTVEKLSGSLVRDILQKAKNFSEAGNYSSAKAEYQKALSLNPNLVLAREGVQNSLISQSEKERQKAILQRNQGHIFEAIRSFLDSLHTYPQNTNAKNELEALRKKEFGQVSSLTPEGIQEYQNRNYDTAIDNFEKVLLLDPGDKTAIEYLRLSIKRREAIRNLEKRLK
;
A
#
# COMPACT_ATOMS: atom_id res chain seq x y z
N MET A 1 24.72 -70.45 22.19
CA MET A 1 23.60 -69.66 21.65
C MET A 1 23.47 -68.39 22.49
N ARG A 2 24.17 -67.33 22.10
CA ARG A 2 24.15 -66.00 22.75
C ARG A 2 23.77 -65.00 21.66
N LEU A 3 22.53 -64.51 21.68
CA LEU A 3 22.04 -63.56 20.68
C LEU A 3 22.30 -62.13 21.21
N ARG A 4 23.21 -61.42 20.54
CA ARG A 4 23.41 -59.98 20.66
C ARG A 4 22.22 -59.28 19.97
N ILE A 5 21.53 -58.40 20.68
CA ILE A 5 20.64 -57.41 20.04
C ILE A 5 21.39 -56.09 20.00
N ILE A 6 21.61 -55.62 18.77
CA ILE A 6 22.32 -54.38 18.43
C ILE A 6 21.32 -53.22 18.56
N LEU A 7 21.72 -52.22 19.34
CA LEU A 7 21.03 -50.95 19.54
C LEU A 7 21.13 -50.11 18.26
N PHE A 8 20.02 -49.88 17.55
CA PHE A 8 19.97 -48.94 16.44
C PHE A 8 19.58 -47.55 16.97
N LEU A 9 20.53 -46.63 16.89
CA LEU A 9 20.38 -45.22 17.20
C LEU A 9 19.72 -44.53 15.99
N LEU A 10 18.42 -44.26 16.07
CA LEU A 10 17.69 -43.44 15.09
C LEU A 10 17.93 -41.96 15.42
N LEU A 11 18.88 -41.35 14.70
CA LEU A 11 19.03 -39.91 14.60
C LEU A 11 17.82 -39.35 13.84
N THR A 12 16.87 -38.77 14.57
CA THR A 12 15.81 -37.95 13.99
C THR A 12 16.41 -36.63 13.51
N PHE A 13 16.38 -36.39 12.20
CA PHE A 13 16.57 -35.06 11.64
C PHE A 13 15.40 -34.20 12.09
N SER A 14 15.64 -33.32 13.07
CA SER A 14 14.76 -32.20 13.38
C SER A 14 14.79 -31.25 12.19
N SER A 15 13.72 -31.27 11.40
CA SER A 15 13.36 -30.17 10.52
C SER A 15 13.20 -28.93 11.38
N ILE A 16 14.04 -27.92 11.17
CA ILE A 16 13.79 -26.58 11.68
C ILE A 16 12.56 -26.08 10.89
N GLN A 17 11.38 -26.30 11.45
CA GLN A 17 10.21 -25.51 11.10
C GLN A 17 10.53 -24.08 11.50
N VAL A 18 10.76 -23.21 10.52
CA VAL A 18 10.57 -21.78 10.70
C VAL A 18 9.08 -21.62 10.97
N SER A 19 8.72 -21.49 12.25
CA SER A 19 7.36 -21.20 12.68
C SER A 19 6.93 -19.88 12.06
N GLY A 20 6.09 -19.95 11.02
CA GLY A 20 5.21 -18.82 10.70
C GLY A 20 4.38 -18.56 11.94
N VAL A 21 4.54 -17.38 12.54
CA VAL A 21 3.68 -16.93 13.63
C VAL A 21 2.26 -16.93 13.06
N ASP A 22 1.40 -17.77 13.62
CA ASP A 22 -0.02 -17.85 13.26
C ASP A 22 -0.68 -16.53 13.70
N LYS A 23 -0.71 -15.57 12.77
CA LYS A 23 -1.23 -14.23 13.02
C LYS A 23 -2.74 -14.32 13.03
N LYS A 24 -3.33 -14.37 14.24
CA LYS A 24 -4.79 -14.32 14.39
C LYS A 24 -5.37 -13.10 13.63
N PRO A 25 -6.53 -13.28 12.96
CA PRO A 25 -7.18 -12.20 12.26
C PRO A 25 -7.68 -11.13 13.24
N ILE A 26 -7.77 -9.89 12.75
CA ILE A 26 -8.27 -8.74 13.48
C ILE A 26 -9.71 -8.50 13.08
N GLU A 27 -10.53 -8.14 14.06
CA GLU A 27 -11.91 -7.76 13.80
C GLU A 27 -12.01 -6.26 13.46
N VAL A 28 -12.70 -5.94 12.36
CA VAL A 28 -13.02 -4.57 11.96
C VAL A 28 -14.55 -4.42 11.90
N LEU A 29 -15.12 -3.70 12.86
CA LEU A 29 -16.56 -3.51 12.98
C LEU A 29 -16.98 -2.10 12.52
N LEU A 30 -17.84 -2.03 11.51
CA LEU A 30 -18.35 -0.78 10.96
C LEU A 30 -19.73 -0.47 11.52
N THR A 31 -19.99 0.81 11.79
CA THR A 31 -21.33 1.26 12.21
C THR A 31 -22.37 1.11 11.09
N SER A 32 -21.96 1.32 9.83
CA SER A 32 -22.84 1.21 8.66
C SER A 32 -22.02 1.10 7.38
N ASP A 33 -22.68 0.74 6.28
CA ASP A 33 -22.08 0.75 4.94
C ASP A 33 -22.23 2.12 4.27
N ASN A 34 -21.13 2.86 4.15
CA ASN A 34 -21.12 4.15 3.45
C ASN A 34 -19.73 4.54 2.91
N SER A 35 -19.73 5.41 1.90
CA SER A 35 -18.53 5.77 1.14
C SER A 35 -17.39 6.42 1.93
N ILE A 36 -17.64 7.06 3.09
CA ILE A 36 -16.55 7.65 3.88
C ILE A 36 -15.89 6.60 4.77
N TYR A 37 -16.66 5.63 5.28
CA TYR A 37 -16.12 4.50 6.02
C TYR A 37 -15.39 3.52 5.09
N GLU A 38 -15.86 3.31 3.86
CA GLU A 38 -15.12 2.53 2.86
C GLU A 38 -13.72 3.12 2.58
N GLN A 39 -13.58 4.45 2.51
CA GLN A 39 -12.28 5.09 2.32
C GLN A 39 -11.32 4.84 3.48
N ALA A 40 -11.83 4.91 4.72
CA ALA A 40 -11.05 4.62 5.92
C ALA A 40 -10.70 3.12 6.03
N LEU A 41 -11.67 2.24 5.79
CA LEU A 41 -11.48 0.79 5.75
C LEU A 41 -10.41 0.40 4.72
N PHE A 42 -10.45 1.01 3.55
CA PHE A 42 -9.44 0.81 2.52
C PHE A 42 -8.04 1.28 2.98
N GLY A 43 -7.95 2.43 3.65
CA GLY A 43 -6.70 2.87 4.29
C GLY A 43 -6.17 1.86 5.33
N ILE A 44 -7.06 1.33 6.17
CA ILE A 44 -6.71 0.29 7.17
C ILE A 44 -6.18 -0.96 6.46
N GLN A 45 -6.89 -1.48 5.45
CA GLN A 45 -6.50 -2.66 4.68
C GLN A 45 -5.10 -2.52 4.05
N THR A 46 -4.72 -1.30 3.66
CA THR A 46 -3.44 -1.06 2.96
C THR A 46 -2.24 -0.93 3.89
N SER A 47 -2.48 -0.67 5.18
CA SER A 47 -1.44 -0.41 6.17
C SER A 47 -1.30 -1.54 7.21
N ILE A 48 -2.35 -2.33 7.42
CA ILE A 48 -2.36 -3.39 8.42
C ILE A 48 -1.61 -4.66 7.95
N ASN A 49 -0.82 -5.26 8.85
CA ASN A 49 0.03 -6.43 8.55
C ASN A 49 -0.60 -7.77 8.97
N HIS A 50 -1.92 -7.80 9.07
CA HIS A 50 -2.72 -8.92 9.58
C HIS A 50 -3.95 -9.12 8.68
N GLU A 51 -4.45 -10.34 8.63
CA GLU A 51 -5.76 -10.61 8.06
C GLU A 51 -6.84 -9.86 8.86
N ILE A 52 -7.83 -9.31 8.16
CA ILE A 52 -8.95 -8.63 8.80
C ILE A 52 -10.27 -9.34 8.46
N HIS A 53 -11.14 -9.44 9.45
CA HIS A 53 -12.54 -9.80 9.26
C HIS A 53 -13.38 -8.53 9.38
N ILE A 54 -14.22 -8.31 8.39
CA ILE A 54 -15.04 -7.10 8.29
C ILE A 54 -16.46 -7.49 8.63
N ASN A 55 -17.03 -6.82 9.62
CA ASN A 55 -18.43 -6.96 10.01
C ASN A 55 -19.09 -5.60 10.16
N TYR A 56 -20.42 -5.61 10.14
CA TYR A 56 -21.25 -4.42 10.28
C TYR A 56 -22.20 -4.58 11.44
N LEU A 57 -22.44 -3.50 12.20
CA LEU A 57 -23.23 -3.56 13.43
C LEU A 57 -24.66 -4.07 13.20
N ASP A 58 -25.28 -3.70 12.08
CA ASP A 58 -26.61 -4.19 11.68
C ASP A 58 -26.63 -5.69 11.36
N ILE A 59 -25.56 -6.22 10.78
CA ILE A 59 -25.39 -7.67 10.58
C ILE A 59 -25.27 -8.36 11.94
N ILE A 60 -24.47 -7.81 12.87
CA ILE A 60 -24.33 -8.38 14.21
C ILE A 60 -25.69 -8.42 14.93
N ASP A 61 -26.47 -7.35 14.85
CA ASP A 61 -27.83 -7.28 15.42
C ASP A 61 -28.80 -8.31 14.83
N SER A 62 -28.56 -8.73 13.58
CA SER A 62 -29.44 -9.66 12.87
C SER A 62 -29.03 -11.14 12.98
N GLU A 63 -27.72 -11.42 13.06
CA GLU A 63 -27.17 -12.78 12.99
C GLU A 63 -26.83 -13.37 14.36
N TYR A 64 -26.62 -12.54 15.38
CA TYR A 64 -26.29 -12.98 16.72
C TYR A 64 -27.50 -12.87 17.66
N GLU A 65 -27.54 -13.76 18.68
CA GLU A 65 -28.55 -13.68 19.74
C GLU A 65 -28.51 -12.33 20.48
N SER A 66 -27.30 -11.78 20.63
CA SER A 66 -27.06 -10.44 21.15
C SER A 66 -25.66 -9.95 20.74
N GLN A 67 -25.46 -8.62 20.74
CA GLN A 67 -24.13 -8.03 20.58
C GLN A 67 -23.15 -8.57 21.64
N ALA A 68 -23.60 -8.77 22.89
CA ALA A 68 -22.78 -9.34 23.96
C ALA A 68 -22.18 -10.71 23.60
N THR A 69 -22.97 -11.58 22.96
CA THR A 69 -22.51 -12.90 22.51
C THR A 69 -21.40 -12.78 21.48
N TYR A 70 -21.53 -11.88 20.50
CA TYR A 70 -20.51 -11.62 19.48
C TYR A 70 -19.18 -11.16 20.11
N PHE A 71 -19.20 -10.17 21.01
CA PHE A 71 -17.98 -9.68 21.66
C PHE A 71 -17.33 -10.73 22.58
N GLN A 72 -18.13 -11.54 23.28
CA GLN A 72 -17.62 -12.67 24.06
C GLN A 72 -16.91 -13.71 23.18
N GLU A 73 -17.46 -14.00 22.00
CA GLU A 73 -16.78 -14.88 21.03
C GLU A 73 -15.45 -14.31 20.56
N LEU A 74 -15.36 -13.01 20.29
CA LEU A 74 -14.09 -12.36 19.92
C LEU A 74 -13.04 -12.48 21.02
N GLU A 75 -13.43 -12.25 22.28
CA GLU A 75 -12.55 -12.44 23.44
C GLU A 75 -12.09 -13.90 23.56
N ASN A 76 -13.00 -14.87 23.38
CA ASN A 76 -12.70 -16.30 23.46
C ASN A 76 -11.79 -16.78 22.32
N LYS A 77 -11.96 -16.23 21.11
CA LYS A 77 -11.06 -16.46 19.96
C LYS A 77 -9.67 -15.84 20.20
N GLY A 78 -9.55 -14.93 21.17
CA GLY A 78 -8.32 -14.24 21.54
C GLY A 78 -7.82 -13.37 20.40
N VAL A 79 -8.73 -12.62 19.78
CA VAL A 79 -8.43 -11.56 18.81
C VAL A 79 -7.53 -10.52 19.50
N PRO A 80 -6.48 -9.98 18.85
CA PRO A 80 -5.50 -9.14 19.54
C PRO A 80 -6.00 -7.70 19.81
N LEU A 81 -6.86 -7.16 18.95
CA LEU A 81 -7.63 -5.92 19.16
C LEU A 81 -8.87 -5.90 18.27
N ILE A 82 -9.81 -5.00 18.55
CA ILE A 82 -10.89 -4.65 17.64
C ILE A 82 -10.68 -3.25 17.06
N ILE A 83 -10.84 -3.12 15.75
CA ILE A 83 -10.92 -1.81 15.09
C ILE A 83 -12.39 -1.48 14.89
N THR A 84 -12.83 -0.30 15.31
CA THR A 84 -14.20 0.17 15.11
C THR A 84 -14.24 1.38 14.20
N ILE A 85 -15.13 1.40 13.20
CA ILE A 85 -15.32 2.55 12.31
C ILE A 85 -16.69 3.16 12.60
N GLY A 86 -16.66 4.38 13.13
CA GLY A 86 -17.85 5.13 13.53
C GLY A 86 -18.31 4.88 14.97
N LYS A 87 -19.20 5.75 15.42
CA LYS A 87 -19.61 5.89 16.84
C LYS A 87 -20.42 4.70 17.36
N GLY A 88 -21.31 4.14 16.55
CA GLY A 88 -22.18 3.03 16.95
C GLY A 88 -21.38 1.76 17.27
N ALA A 89 -20.51 1.34 16.34
CA ALA A 89 -19.63 0.20 16.52
C ALA A 89 -18.69 0.38 17.74
N THR A 90 -18.18 1.59 17.95
CA THR A 90 -17.30 1.89 19.08
C THR A 90 -18.03 1.80 20.42
N ARG A 91 -19.27 2.31 20.51
CA ARG A 91 -20.08 2.19 21.72
C ARG A 91 -20.43 0.74 22.04
N ALA A 92 -20.82 -0.04 21.02
CA ALA A 92 -21.07 -1.47 21.19
C ALA A 92 -19.82 -2.19 21.73
N ALA A 93 -18.63 -1.88 21.20
CA ALA A 93 -17.39 -2.43 21.71
C ALA A 93 -17.12 -1.99 23.17
N GLN A 94 -17.29 -0.72 23.51
CA GLN A 94 -17.09 -0.23 24.89
C GLN A 94 -18.03 -0.91 25.89
N GLU A 95 -19.27 -1.19 25.49
CA GLU A 95 -20.28 -1.82 26.33
C GLU A 95 -19.99 -3.30 26.59
N TYR A 96 -19.53 -4.03 25.56
CA TYR A 96 -19.49 -5.50 25.60
C TYR A 96 -18.09 -6.13 25.58
N THR A 97 -17.01 -5.35 25.45
CA THR A 97 -15.65 -5.84 25.69
C THR A 97 -14.94 -5.07 26.79
N HIS A 98 -14.23 -5.81 27.63
CA HIS A 98 -13.46 -5.24 28.75
C HIS A 98 -11.99 -5.67 28.75
N LYS A 99 -11.62 -6.64 27.91
CA LYS A 99 -10.24 -7.15 27.83
C LYS A 99 -9.51 -6.72 26.56
N LEU A 100 -10.25 -6.46 25.48
CA LEU A 100 -9.65 -6.14 24.19
C LEU A 100 -9.29 -4.65 24.11
N PRO A 101 -8.16 -4.29 23.51
CA PRO A 101 -7.93 -2.94 23.04
C PRO A 101 -8.98 -2.58 21.96
N ILE A 102 -9.61 -1.42 22.10
CA ILE A 102 -10.55 -0.84 21.14
C ILE A 102 -9.83 0.28 20.41
N LEU A 103 -9.61 0.11 19.12
CA LEU A 103 -9.01 1.12 18.26
C LEU A 103 -10.09 1.74 17.36
N PHE A 104 -10.59 2.92 17.73
CA PHE A 104 -11.62 3.58 16.93
C PHE A 104 -11.03 4.39 15.76
N SER A 105 -11.85 4.58 14.74
CA SER A 105 -11.58 5.41 13.58
C SER A 105 -12.85 6.15 13.14
N MET A 106 -12.70 7.29 12.48
CA MET A 106 -13.80 8.03 11.85
C MET A 106 -14.91 8.47 12.83
N ILE A 107 -14.51 9.02 13.98
CA ILE A 107 -15.44 9.60 14.97
C ILE A 107 -15.18 11.10 15.10
N SER A 108 -16.24 11.90 15.02
CA SER A 108 -16.20 13.30 15.44
C SER A 108 -16.53 13.42 16.92
N TYR A 109 -15.95 14.42 17.57
CA TYR A 109 -16.17 14.72 18.99
C TYR A 109 -16.00 13.49 19.90
N ALA A 110 -14.79 12.92 19.90
CA ALA A 110 -14.45 11.73 20.68
C ALA A 110 -14.69 11.88 22.21
N LYS A 111 -14.78 13.11 22.73
CA LYS A 111 -15.16 13.37 24.13
C LYS A 111 -16.51 12.74 24.48
N SER A 112 -17.44 12.62 23.53
CA SER A 112 -18.75 11.98 23.71
C SER A 112 -18.74 10.44 23.80
N LEU A 113 -17.55 9.83 23.77
CA LEU A 113 -17.35 8.41 24.03
C LEU A 113 -17.03 8.13 25.50
N ASP A 114 -16.90 9.14 26.35
CA ASP A 114 -16.54 9.01 27.77
C ASP A 114 -15.38 8.04 27.96
N LEU A 115 -14.23 8.38 27.34
CA LEU A 115 -13.01 7.57 27.31
C LEU A 115 -12.34 7.50 28.70
N GLU A 116 -13.01 6.90 29.68
CA GLU A 116 -12.49 6.69 31.03
C GLU A 116 -11.55 5.47 31.10
N SER A 117 -11.66 4.56 30.13
CA SER A 117 -10.87 3.33 30.07
C SER A 117 -9.55 3.51 29.31
N SER A 118 -8.46 2.93 29.81
CA SER A 118 -7.14 2.97 29.17
C SER A 118 -7.00 1.99 27.98
N ASN A 119 -8.02 1.16 27.72
CA ASN A 119 -8.02 0.20 26.60
C ASN A 119 -8.57 0.78 25.29
N ILE A 120 -8.97 2.06 25.24
CA ILE A 120 -9.52 2.69 24.03
C ILE A 120 -8.64 3.84 23.55
N CYS A 121 -8.37 3.84 22.25
CA CYS A 121 -7.58 4.83 21.53
C CYS A 121 -8.09 4.95 20.10
N GLY A 122 -7.63 5.93 19.32
CA GLY A 122 -8.10 6.05 17.95
C GLY A 122 -7.80 7.34 17.23
N VAL A 123 -8.27 7.39 15.99
CA VAL A 123 -8.10 8.55 15.09
C VAL A 123 -9.47 9.16 14.80
N THR A 124 -9.63 10.43 15.18
CA THR A 124 -10.85 11.19 14.93
C THR A 124 -10.94 11.67 13.49
N MET A 125 -12.10 12.22 13.12
CA MET A 125 -12.29 12.93 11.86
C MET A 125 -12.48 14.45 12.05
N ASP A 126 -12.19 14.96 13.25
CA ASP A 126 -12.39 16.36 13.62
C ASP A 126 -11.41 17.27 12.88
N VAL A 127 -11.95 18.21 12.09
CA VAL A 127 -11.14 19.25 11.42
C VAL A 127 -11.07 20.47 12.34
N PRO A 128 -9.86 20.94 12.72
CA PRO A 128 -9.74 22.12 13.59
C PRO A 128 -10.43 23.34 12.97
N VAL A 129 -11.26 24.04 13.76
CA VAL A 129 -12.01 25.23 13.30
C VAL A 129 -11.08 26.32 12.80
N GLU A 130 -9.89 26.44 13.39
CA GLU A 130 -8.80 27.32 12.94
C GLU A 130 -8.47 27.14 11.44
N SER A 131 -8.57 25.92 10.90
CA SER A 131 -8.34 25.65 9.47
C SER A 131 -9.36 26.37 8.58
N PHE A 132 -10.62 26.46 9.02
CA PHE A 132 -11.67 27.18 8.30
C PHE A 132 -11.45 28.68 8.37
N LEU A 133 -11.07 29.20 9.55
CA LEU A 133 -10.79 30.63 9.74
C LEU A 133 -9.60 31.09 8.89
N ASN A 134 -8.55 30.27 8.78
CA ASN A 134 -7.40 30.56 7.93
C ASN A 134 -7.83 30.65 6.45
N VAL A 135 -8.63 29.70 5.97
CA VAL A 135 -9.13 29.73 4.58
C VAL A 135 -10.11 30.88 4.34
N LEU A 136 -10.91 31.25 5.35
CA LEU A 136 -11.73 32.45 5.30
C LEU A 136 -10.86 33.69 5.07
N LYS A 137 -9.74 33.84 5.79
CA LYS A 137 -8.82 34.97 5.59
C LYS A 137 -8.10 34.91 4.24
N ASP A 138 -7.80 33.73 3.73
CA ASP A 138 -7.24 33.58 2.38
C ASP A 138 -8.24 34.02 1.30
N ILE A 139 -9.53 33.73 1.47
CA ILE A 139 -10.60 34.11 0.53
C ILE A 139 -10.98 35.58 0.69
N TYR A 140 -11.18 36.03 1.92
CA TYR A 140 -11.62 37.38 2.27
C TYR A 140 -10.75 37.96 3.40
N PRO A 141 -9.62 38.60 3.04
CA PRO A 141 -8.65 39.13 4.02
C PRO A 141 -9.22 40.18 4.98
N ASP A 142 -10.27 40.90 4.58
CA ASP A 142 -10.92 41.93 5.39
C ASP A 142 -12.07 41.40 6.26
N ALA A 143 -12.37 40.09 6.21
CA ALA A 143 -13.38 39.47 7.07
C ALA A 143 -13.08 39.76 8.55
N LYS A 144 -14.13 40.09 9.31
CA LYS A 144 -14.09 40.47 10.73
C LYS A 144 -14.97 39.60 11.60
N THR A 145 -16.04 39.01 11.06
CA THR A 145 -17.08 38.35 11.86
C THR A 145 -17.44 36.98 11.31
N VAL A 146 -17.47 35.99 12.20
CA VAL A 146 -17.93 34.63 11.93
C VAL A 146 -19.06 34.32 12.90
N TYR A 147 -20.06 33.57 12.45
CA TYR A 147 -21.18 33.16 13.29
C TYR A 147 -21.45 31.66 13.17
N SER A 148 -21.82 31.01 14.27
CA SER A 148 -22.21 29.58 14.31
C SER A 148 -23.51 29.40 15.08
N PHE A 149 -24.41 28.59 14.53
CA PHE A 149 -25.59 28.12 15.25
C PHE A 149 -25.37 26.67 15.70
N TYR A 150 -25.85 26.34 16.90
CA TYR A 150 -25.74 24.99 17.45
C TYR A 150 -27.00 24.61 18.24
N SER A 151 -27.24 23.31 18.39
CA SER A 151 -28.33 22.73 19.16
C SER A 151 -27.87 21.63 20.13
N ASN A 152 -26.70 21.03 19.88
CA ASN A 152 -26.13 19.96 20.72
C ASN A 152 -24.75 20.32 21.30
N GLU A 153 -24.20 19.42 22.13
CA GLU A 153 -22.89 19.61 22.78
C GLU A 153 -21.71 19.59 21.80
N GLU A 154 -21.79 18.80 20.72
CA GLU A 154 -20.74 18.73 19.69
C GLU A 154 -20.63 20.05 18.90
N GLY A 155 -21.78 20.64 18.55
CA GLY A 155 -21.87 21.95 17.94
C GLY A 155 -21.46 23.07 18.88
N GLU A 156 -21.80 22.96 20.18
CA GLU A 156 -21.33 23.88 21.22
C GLU A 156 -19.80 23.85 21.33
N PHE A 157 -19.22 22.66 21.48
CA PHE A 157 -17.78 22.45 21.54
C PHE A 157 -17.06 23.00 20.30
N SER A 158 -17.57 22.68 19.10
CA SER A 158 -17.00 23.21 17.85
C SER A 158 -17.07 24.74 17.78
N SER A 159 -18.16 25.33 18.26
CA SER A 159 -18.33 26.79 18.28
C SER A 159 -17.42 27.46 19.31
N GLU A 160 -17.16 26.80 20.44
CA GLU A 160 -16.17 27.20 21.45
C GLU A 160 -14.75 27.18 20.88
N GLU A 161 -14.36 26.11 20.17
CA GLU A 161 -13.05 26.05 19.51
C GLU A 161 -12.87 27.20 18.50
N GLY A 162 -13.94 27.57 17.80
CA GLY A 162 -13.98 28.75 16.93
C GLY A 162 -13.70 30.06 17.68
N GLU A 163 -14.35 30.26 18.82
CA GLU A 163 -14.15 31.40 19.73
C GLU A 163 -12.72 31.46 20.30
N HIS A 164 -12.09 30.32 20.59
CA HIS A 164 -10.69 30.30 21.04
C HIS A 164 -9.68 30.60 19.92
N ALA A 165 -10.04 30.33 18.67
CA ALA A 165 -9.15 30.49 17.51
C ALA A 165 -9.29 31.83 16.77
N ASP A 166 -10.32 32.62 17.06
CA ASP A 166 -10.72 33.78 16.25
C ASP A 166 -9.70 34.93 16.26
N LEU A 167 -9.13 35.24 17.43
CA LEU A 167 -8.24 36.38 17.64
C LEU A 167 -6.93 36.23 16.86
N LYS A 168 -6.45 34.99 16.67
CA LYS A 168 -5.28 34.71 15.83
C LYS A 168 -5.47 35.21 14.40
N ASN A 169 -6.71 35.21 13.92
CA ASN A 169 -7.10 35.63 12.59
C ASN A 169 -7.73 37.04 12.54
N ARG A 170 -7.74 37.75 13.68
CA ARG A 170 -8.42 39.06 13.85
C ARG A 170 -9.91 38.99 13.48
N LEU A 171 -10.54 37.88 13.85
CA LEU A 171 -11.97 37.65 13.69
C LEU A 171 -12.66 37.78 15.05
N LEU A 172 -13.96 38.06 15.03
CA LEU A 172 -14.89 37.90 16.14
C LEU A 172 -15.82 36.74 15.79
N PHE A 173 -15.64 35.61 16.48
CA PHE A 173 -16.48 34.44 16.33
C PHE A 173 -17.62 34.48 17.35
N MET A 174 -18.84 34.45 16.86
CA MET A 174 -20.06 34.49 17.66
C MET A 174 -20.80 33.16 17.54
N LYS A 175 -21.45 32.75 18.63
CA LYS A 175 -22.22 31.50 18.67
C LYS A 175 -23.60 31.73 19.25
N LYS A 176 -24.60 30.98 18.79
CA LYS A 176 -25.95 30.97 19.37
C LYS A 176 -26.56 29.59 19.39
N LYS A 177 -27.00 29.20 20.59
CA LYS A 177 -27.82 28.02 20.79
C LYS A 177 -29.23 28.25 20.23
N THR A 178 -29.75 27.29 19.48
CA THR A 178 -31.08 27.31 18.87
C THR A 178 -31.62 25.87 18.77
N THR A 179 -32.88 25.74 18.34
CA THR A 179 -33.49 24.46 17.96
C THR A 179 -33.77 24.42 16.45
N PRO A 180 -33.98 23.23 15.84
CA PRO A 180 -34.39 23.12 14.45
C PRO A 180 -35.62 23.98 14.09
N GLU A 181 -36.59 24.09 14.99
CA GLU A 181 -37.84 24.83 14.79
C GLU A 181 -37.63 26.35 14.89
N SER A 182 -36.73 26.79 15.77
CA SER A 182 -36.45 28.22 15.99
C SER A 182 -35.40 28.77 15.04
N PHE A 183 -34.63 27.91 14.37
CA PHE A 183 -33.49 28.26 13.52
C PHE A 183 -33.81 29.33 12.48
N LYS A 184 -34.88 29.14 11.71
CA LYS A 184 -35.27 30.06 10.64
C LYS A 184 -35.64 31.44 11.18
N LYS A 185 -36.29 31.50 12.35
CA LYS A 185 -36.58 32.76 13.03
C LYS A 185 -35.27 33.44 13.46
N ASP A 186 -34.42 32.68 14.14
CA ASP A 186 -33.15 33.17 14.68
C ASP A 186 -32.18 33.68 13.59
N LEU A 187 -32.14 33.02 12.44
CA LEU A 187 -31.37 33.44 11.27
C LEU A 187 -31.89 34.76 10.69
N ASN A 188 -33.22 34.92 10.59
CA ASN A 188 -33.85 36.13 10.04
C ASN A 188 -33.77 37.34 10.99
N GLU A 189 -33.67 37.12 12.30
CA GLU A 189 -33.55 38.18 13.31
C GLU A 189 -32.13 38.76 13.42
N MET A 190 -31.15 38.24 12.67
CA MET A 190 -29.78 38.76 12.65
C MET A 190 -29.72 40.17 12.07
N GLN A 191 -29.63 41.18 12.95
CA GLN A 191 -29.58 42.60 12.58
C GLN A 191 -28.36 42.99 11.74
N LYS A 192 -27.22 42.32 11.95
CA LYS A 192 -25.98 42.49 11.17
C LYS A 192 -25.54 41.14 10.65
N HIS A 193 -25.40 41.03 9.34
CA HIS A 193 -24.92 39.81 8.70
C HIS A 193 -23.40 39.66 8.93
N PRO A 194 -22.93 38.47 9.32
CA PRO A 194 -21.52 38.19 9.48
C PRO A 194 -20.85 38.06 8.11
N ASP A 195 -19.52 38.13 8.08
CA ASP A 195 -18.76 37.86 6.86
C ASP A 195 -18.78 36.37 6.51
N ALA A 196 -18.90 35.50 7.52
CA ALA A 196 -18.99 34.06 7.35
C ALA A 196 -19.92 33.38 8.36
N LEU A 197 -20.48 32.24 7.94
CA LEU A 197 -21.23 31.31 8.76
C LEU A 197 -20.49 29.97 8.79
N PHE A 198 -20.27 29.43 10.00
CA PHE A 198 -19.66 28.12 10.21
C PHE A 198 -20.75 27.09 10.54
N ILE A 199 -20.76 25.99 9.80
CA ILE A 199 -21.64 24.85 10.02
C ILE A 199 -20.86 23.77 10.76
N SER A 200 -21.22 23.53 12.01
CA SER A 200 -20.76 22.40 12.80
C SER A 200 -21.52 21.11 12.47
N SER A 201 -21.03 19.99 13.00
CA SER A 201 -21.76 18.72 13.03
C SER A 201 -22.93 18.83 13.99
N ASP A 202 -24.13 19.14 13.46
CA ASP A 202 -25.30 19.41 14.28
C ASP A 202 -26.60 19.02 13.54
N PRO A 203 -27.54 18.29 14.18
CA PRO A 203 -28.84 17.95 13.62
C PRO A 203 -29.67 19.16 13.18
N LEU A 204 -29.34 20.35 13.67
CA LEU A 204 -29.89 21.63 13.23
C LEU A 204 -29.89 21.80 11.72
N TYR A 205 -28.84 21.33 11.03
CA TYR A 205 -28.62 21.51 9.60
C TYR A 205 -29.19 20.35 8.76
N ASN A 206 -30.42 19.93 9.08
CA ASN A 206 -31.21 19.06 8.20
C ASN A 206 -31.42 19.72 6.82
N SER A 207 -31.95 18.98 5.85
CA SER A 207 -32.10 19.46 4.47
C SER A 207 -32.82 20.81 4.35
N GLU A 208 -33.90 21.02 5.09
CA GLU A 208 -34.70 22.26 5.06
C GLU A 208 -33.94 23.45 5.65
N ASN A 209 -33.35 23.26 6.83
CA ASN A 209 -32.60 24.32 7.51
C ASN A 209 -31.31 24.66 6.75
N PHE A 210 -30.65 23.66 6.17
CA PHE A 210 -29.47 23.87 5.33
C PHE A 210 -29.80 24.66 4.05
N GLU A 211 -30.91 24.34 3.38
CA GLU A 211 -31.38 25.12 2.23
C GLU A 211 -31.64 26.57 2.62
N THR A 212 -32.34 26.78 3.74
CA THR A 212 -32.64 28.12 4.28
C THR A 212 -31.37 28.95 4.54
N ILE A 213 -30.36 28.39 5.23
CA ILE A 213 -29.11 29.12 5.51
C ILE A 213 -28.25 29.31 4.26
N SER A 214 -28.27 28.35 3.32
CA SER A 214 -27.58 28.46 2.03
C SER A 214 -28.14 29.61 1.19
N GLU A 215 -29.47 29.69 1.04
CA GLU A 215 -30.13 30.79 0.32
C GLU A 215 -29.91 32.14 0.99
N PHE A 216 -30.04 32.19 2.31
CA PHE A 216 -29.75 33.39 3.10
C PHE A 216 -28.30 33.86 2.89
N SER A 217 -27.34 32.92 2.94
CA SER A 217 -25.92 33.23 2.74
C SER A 217 -25.65 33.73 1.33
N LYS A 218 -26.26 33.07 0.32
CA LYS A 218 -26.13 33.45 -1.09
C LYS A 218 -26.65 34.85 -1.35
N LYS A 219 -27.84 35.18 -0.82
CA LYS A 219 -28.48 36.49 -0.99
C LYS A 219 -27.68 37.63 -0.37
N ASN A 220 -27.02 37.35 0.76
CA ASN A 220 -26.31 38.34 1.56
C ASN A 220 -24.78 38.30 1.37
N SER A 221 -24.27 37.56 0.39
CA SER A 221 -22.83 37.40 0.11
C SER A 221 -22.02 36.90 1.31
N ILE A 222 -22.61 36.03 2.13
CA ILE A 222 -21.96 35.43 3.31
C ILE A 222 -21.21 34.16 2.89
N ILE A 223 -19.97 34.01 3.33
CA ILE A 223 -19.18 32.79 3.13
C ILE A 223 -19.73 31.70 4.05
N LEU A 224 -20.28 30.62 3.49
CA LEU A 224 -20.79 29.49 4.25
C LEU A 224 -19.75 28.35 4.26
N MET A 225 -19.30 27.96 5.44
CA MET A 225 -18.19 27.02 5.66
C MET A 225 -18.71 25.72 6.29
N SER A 226 -18.26 24.56 5.82
CA SER A 226 -18.70 23.27 6.36
C SER A 226 -17.60 22.20 6.34
N SER A 227 -17.60 21.31 7.33
CA SER A 227 -16.74 20.11 7.33
C SER A 227 -17.25 18.97 6.44
N PHE A 228 -18.45 19.09 5.88
CA PHE A 228 -19.13 18.01 5.16
C PHE A 228 -19.14 18.24 3.64
N PRO A 229 -18.50 17.36 2.85
CA PRO A 229 -18.49 17.47 1.39
C PRO A 229 -19.88 17.51 0.75
N ALA A 230 -20.87 16.83 1.35
CA ALA A 230 -22.25 16.83 0.87
C ALA A 230 -22.87 18.23 0.93
N LEU A 231 -22.64 18.97 2.02
CA LEU A 231 -23.13 20.34 2.17
C LEU A 231 -22.45 21.29 1.18
N VAL A 232 -21.16 21.09 0.86
CA VAL A 232 -20.49 21.87 -0.19
C VAL A 232 -21.15 21.69 -1.55
N LYS A 233 -21.49 20.45 -1.91
CA LYS A 233 -22.22 20.15 -3.16
C LYS A 233 -23.61 20.79 -3.17
N SER A 234 -24.28 20.86 -2.01
CA SER A 234 -25.65 21.35 -1.90
C SER A 234 -25.79 22.86 -1.67
N GLY A 235 -24.72 23.59 -1.31
CA GLY A 235 -24.84 25.03 -1.03
C GLY A 235 -23.77 25.66 -0.14
N ALA A 236 -22.78 24.89 0.31
CA ALA A 236 -21.54 25.35 0.94
C ALA A 236 -20.81 26.38 0.06
N THR A 237 -20.21 27.46 0.56
CA THR A 237 -19.20 28.20 -0.23
C THR A 237 -17.95 27.34 -0.40
N PHE A 238 -17.43 26.83 0.71
CA PHE A 238 -16.32 25.88 0.71
C PHE A 238 -16.45 24.91 1.89
N GLY A 239 -15.68 23.83 1.83
CA GLY A 239 -15.52 22.94 2.96
C GLY A 239 -14.13 22.35 3.08
N ILE A 240 -13.83 21.91 4.30
CA ILE A 240 -12.58 21.24 4.64
C ILE A 240 -12.98 19.94 5.32
N SER A 241 -12.66 18.81 4.70
CA SER A 241 -12.89 17.49 5.30
C SER A 241 -11.55 16.82 5.59
N ALA A 242 -11.50 15.90 6.55
CA ALA A 242 -10.34 15.03 6.69
C ALA A 242 -10.15 14.17 5.42
N ASP A 243 -8.91 13.77 5.18
CA ASP A 243 -8.60 12.68 4.24
C ASP A 243 -8.86 11.35 4.95
N TYR A 244 -10.00 10.74 4.63
CA TYR A 244 -10.47 9.52 5.30
C TYR A 244 -9.57 8.31 5.02
N THR A 245 -8.93 8.25 3.85
CA THR A 245 -7.94 7.21 3.54
C THR A 245 -6.71 7.35 4.43
N LYS A 246 -6.25 8.58 4.66
CA LYS A 246 -5.13 8.85 5.58
C LYS A 246 -5.45 8.53 7.02
N ILE A 247 -6.67 8.82 7.48
CA ILE A 247 -7.16 8.37 8.79
C ILE A 247 -7.06 6.85 8.88
N GLY A 248 -7.54 6.13 7.86
CA GLY A 248 -7.46 4.68 7.81
C GLY A 248 -6.03 4.13 7.85
N ILE A 249 -5.10 4.74 7.10
CA ILE A 249 -3.68 4.37 7.12
C ILE A 249 -3.10 4.54 8.53
N GLU A 250 -3.34 5.68 9.17
CA GLU A 250 -2.87 5.95 10.54
C GLU A 250 -3.49 4.98 11.54
N THR A 251 -4.77 4.61 11.38
CA THR A 251 -5.43 3.57 12.19
C THR A 251 -4.74 2.21 12.02
N GLY A 252 -4.44 1.76 10.80
CA GLY A 252 -3.77 0.47 10.59
C GLY A 252 -2.32 0.45 11.08
N GLU A 253 -1.59 1.56 10.94
CA GLU A 253 -0.26 1.73 11.54
C GLU A 253 -0.29 1.65 13.07
N MET A 254 -1.27 2.31 13.70
CA MET A 254 -1.50 2.25 15.14
C MET A 254 -1.85 0.83 15.60
N ALA A 255 -2.70 0.11 14.85
CA ALA A 255 -3.03 -1.28 15.11
C ALA A 255 -1.78 -2.18 15.10
N ASN A 256 -0.92 -2.04 14.08
CA ASN A 256 0.32 -2.79 13.98
C ASN A 256 1.26 -2.53 15.18
N ALA A 257 1.35 -1.28 15.64
CA ALA A 257 2.17 -0.92 16.79
C ALA A 257 1.66 -1.55 18.10
N ILE A 258 0.34 -1.58 18.29
CA ILE A 258 -0.31 -2.20 19.45
C ILE A 258 -0.13 -3.73 19.42
N ILE A 259 -0.40 -4.38 18.29
CA ILE A 259 -0.27 -5.85 18.16
C ILE A 259 1.18 -6.29 18.32
N GLY A 260 2.11 -5.52 17.76
CA GLY A 260 3.55 -5.79 17.87
C GLY A 260 4.11 -5.59 19.27
N GLY A 261 3.31 -5.10 20.23
CA GLY A 261 3.76 -4.79 21.60
C GLY A 261 4.65 -3.54 21.69
N ASN A 262 4.79 -2.77 20.60
CA ASN A 262 5.56 -1.54 20.58
C ASN A 262 4.81 -0.38 21.27
N SER A 263 3.47 -0.46 21.30
CA SER A 263 2.60 0.54 21.92
C SER A 263 1.35 -0.07 22.57
N ASN A 264 0.50 0.78 23.14
CA ASN A 264 -0.82 0.43 23.69
C ASN A 264 -1.74 1.66 23.64
N CYS A 265 -3.04 1.47 23.88
CA CYS A 265 -4.00 2.58 23.78
C CYS A 265 -3.74 3.74 24.76
N GLU A 266 -3.24 3.45 25.96
CA GLU A 266 -2.88 4.49 26.94
C GLU A 266 -1.78 5.44 26.41
N LYS A 267 -0.84 4.90 25.63
CA LYS A 267 0.23 5.68 24.98
C LYS A 267 -0.24 6.39 23.72
N GLU A 268 -0.97 5.70 22.83
CA GLU A 268 -1.43 6.26 21.56
C GLU A 268 -2.49 7.36 21.76
N ARG A 269 -3.41 7.17 22.71
CA ARG A 269 -4.51 8.11 22.99
C ARG A 269 -5.34 8.42 21.74
N VAL A 270 -5.87 9.64 21.65
CA VAL A 270 -6.70 10.10 20.54
C VAL A 270 -5.88 11.02 19.64
N HIS A 271 -5.84 10.69 18.35
CA HIS A 271 -5.21 11.51 17.32
C HIS A 271 -6.24 12.35 16.55
N LEU A 272 -5.83 13.58 16.21
CA LEU A 272 -6.52 14.43 15.24
C LEU A 272 -5.97 14.13 13.82
N PRO A 273 -6.81 14.24 12.77
CA PRO A 273 -6.35 14.08 11.40
C PRO A 273 -5.35 15.18 11.02
N LYS A 274 -4.31 14.79 10.27
CA LYS A 274 -3.22 15.68 9.82
C LYS A 274 -3.36 16.15 8.37
N HIS A 275 -4.24 15.51 7.62
CA HIS A 275 -4.41 15.73 6.18
C HIS A 275 -5.86 16.05 5.87
N PHE A 276 -6.07 17.09 5.05
CA PHE A 276 -7.38 17.64 4.76
C PHE A 276 -7.60 17.84 3.26
N ASN A 277 -8.82 17.56 2.82
CA ASN A 277 -9.32 17.87 1.50
C ASN A 277 -10.05 19.21 1.50
N PHE A 278 -9.79 20.04 0.49
CA PHE A 278 -10.46 21.32 0.31
C PHE A 278 -11.47 21.24 -0.83
N LEU A 279 -12.72 21.61 -0.55
CA LEU A 279 -13.78 21.66 -1.55
C LEU A 279 -14.26 23.09 -1.71
N LEU A 280 -14.48 23.52 -2.95
CA LEU A 280 -15.01 24.84 -3.28
C LEU A 280 -16.25 24.67 -4.17
N ASN A 281 -17.33 25.37 -3.84
CA ASN A 281 -18.49 25.49 -4.71
C ASN A 281 -18.37 26.77 -5.54
N GLU A 282 -17.77 26.62 -6.72
CA GLU A 282 -17.57 27.74 -7.66
C GLU A 282 -18.89 28.37 -8.12
N ASN A 283 -19.95 27.57 -8.25
CA ASN A 283 -21.28 28.05 -8.63
C ASN A 283 -21.88 28.92 -7.52
N PHE A 284 -21.83 28.43 -6.27
CA PHE A 284 -22.29 29.21 -5.12
C PHE A 284 -21.54 30.53 -5.02
N ALA A 285 -20.19 30.50 -5.08
CA ALA A 285 -19.37 31.70 -4.99
C ALA A 285 -19.70 32.73 -6.09
N LYS A 286 -19.95 32.25 -7.31
CA LYS A 286 -20.37 33.10 -8.44
C LYS A 286 -21.75 33.74 -8.20
N GLU A 287 -22.72 32.95 -7.77
CA GLU A 287 -24.10 33.42 -7.51
C GLU A 287 -24.17 34.38 -6.32
N SER A 288 -23.36 34.14 -5.28
CA SER A 288 -23.26 34.99 -4.09
C SER A 288 -22.31 36.18 -4.26
N LYS A 289 -21.70 36.35 -5.44
CA LYS A 289 -20.76 37.43 -5.80
C LYS A 289 -19.49 37.46 -4.93
N ILE A 290 -19.11 36.32 -4.36
CA ILE A 290 -17.88 36.15 -3.59
C ILE A 290 -16.70 36.00 -4.57
N LYS A 291 -15.71 36.88 -4.45
CA LYS A 291 -14.50 36.82 -5.29
C LYS A 291 -13.54 35.78 -4.71
N ILE A 292 -13.32 34.69 -5.43
CA ILE A 292 -12.37 33.65 -5.02
C ILE A 292 -10.99 33.92 -5.60
N PRO A 293 -9.94 34.09 -4.78
CA PRO A 293 -8.57 34.29 -5.24
C PRO A 293 -8.05 33.10 -6.06
N THR A 294 -7.17 33.36 -7.03
CA THR A 294 -6.61 32.33 -7.92
C THR A 294 -5.94 31.18 -7.16
N LEU A 295 -5.21 31.48 -6.08
CA LEU A 295 -4.57 30.44 -5.25
C LEU A 295 -5.59 29.46 -4.65
N ILE A 296 -6.76 29.95 -4.24
CA ILE A 296 -7.84 29.11 -3.71
C ILE A 296 -8.49 28.27 -4.82
N GLN A 297 -8.66 28.83 -6.02
CA GLN A 297 -9.15 28.09 -7.18
C GLN A 297 -8.19 26.95 -7.56
N GLU A 298 -6.88 27.21 -7.58
CA GLU A 298 -5.87 26.18 -7.87
C GLU A 298 -5.84 25.09 -6.80
N ARG A 299 -5.95 25.45 -5.52
CA ARG A 299 -6.10 24.49 -4.42
C ARG A 299 -7.34 23.61 -4.62
N ALA A 300 -8.49 24.20 -4.96
CA ALA A 300 -9.73 23.47 -5.22
C ALA A 300 -9.63 22.52 -6.42
N LYS A 301 -8.97 22.94 -7.51
CA LYS A 301 -8.77 22.10 -8.69
C LYS A 301 -8.01 20.82 -8.36
N LYS A 302 -6.95 20.92 -7.56
CA LYS A 302 -6.16 19.75 -7.12
C LYS A 302 -7.00 18.75 -6.34
N SER A 303 -7.74 19.19 -5.33
CA SER A 303 -8.64 18.32 -4.57
C SER A 303 -9.79 17.75 -5.41
N ARG A 304 -10.33 18.55 -6.35
CA ARG A 304 -11.37 18.11 -7.29
C ARG A 304 -10.90 16.98 -8.20
N LEU A 305 -9.66 17.04 -8.71
CA LEU A 305 -9.08 15.95 -9.51
C LEU A 305 -9.08 14.63 -8.74
N PHE A 306 -8.68 14.66 -7.46
CA PHE A 306 -8.72 13.47 -6.62
C PHE A 306 -10.14 12.91 -6.45
N SER A 307 -11.12 13.78 -6.17
CA SER A 307 -12.54 13.38 -6.08
C SER A 307 -13.08 12.79 -7.38
N ILE A 308 -12.67 13.33 -8.55
CA ILE A 308 -13.03 12.80 -9.86
C ILE A 308 -12.42 11.40 -10.05
N GLY A 309 -11.16 11.20 -9.65
CA GLY A 309 -10.51 9.88 -9.70
C GLY A 309 -11.30 8.84 -8.92
N LEU A 310 -11.69 9.15 -7.67
CA LEU A 310 -12.52 8.29 -6.84
C LEU A 310 -13.89 8.01 -7.45
N GLN A 311 -14.56 9.05 -7.97
CA GLN A 311 -15.86 8.88 -8.62
C GLN A 311 -15.76 7.92 -9.82
N LEU A 312 -14.76 8.11 -10.69
CA LEU A 312 -14.53 7.25 -11.84
C LEU A 312 -14.20 5.80 -11.43
N LEU A 313 -13.45 5.62 -10.35
CA LEU A 313 -13.16 4.31 -9.79
C LEU A 313 -14.45 3.59 -9.37
N ASN A 314 -15.30 4.27 -8.60
CA ASN A 314 -16.57 3.75 -8.09
C ASN A 314 -17.59 3.47 -9.21
N GLU A 315 -17.58 4.28 -10.27
CA GLU A 315 -18.40 4.07 -11.48
C GLU A 315 -17.87 2.93 -12.39
N GLY A 316 -16.80 2.24 -12.01
CA GLY A 316 -16.20 1.17 -12.84
C GLY A 316 -15.35 1.69 -14.01
N LYS A 317 -15.14 3.00 -14.13
CA LYS A 317 -14.37 3.66 -15.20
C LYS A 317 -12.87 3.65 -14.88
N TRP A 318 -12.33 2.46 -14.62
CA TRP A 318 -10.98 2.29 -14.07
C TRP A 318 -9.86 2.84 -14.97
N LYS A 319 -9.98 2.77 -16.30
CA LYS A 319 -8.98 3.36 -17.21
C LYS A 319 -8.87 4.87 -17.01
N SER A 320 -10.02 5.56 -16.94
CA SER A 320 -10.07 7.01 -16.72
C SER A 320 -9.60 7.35 -15.30
N SER A 321 -10.02 6.58 -14.29
CA SER A 321 -9.53 6.70 -12.91
C SER A 321 -7.99 6.64 -12.84
N LYS A 322 -7.39 5.66 -13.53
CA LYS A 322 -5.93 5.47 -13.56
C LYS A 322 -5.23 6.71 -14.10
N VAL A 323 -5.71 7.26 -15.21
CA VAL A 323 -5.13 8.47 -15.82
C VAL A 323 -5.21 9.66 -14.87
N ILE A 324 -6.32 9.81 -14.13
CA ILE A 324 -6.46 10.89 -13.15
C ILE A 324 -5.45 10.73 -12.01
N PHE A 325 -5.34 9.55 -11.41
CA PHE A 325 -4.37 9.33 -10.33
C PHE A 325 -2.91 9.45 -10.81
N GLU A 326 -2.58 9.00 -12.03
CA GLU A 326 -1.26 9.22 -12.64
C GLU A 326 -0.96 10.72 -12.84
N SER A 327 -1.96 11.51 -13.23
CA SER A 327 -1.82 12.96 -13.33
C SER A 327 -1.56 13.60 -11.97
N ILE A 328 -2.26 13.17 -10.92
CA ILE A 328 -2.06 13.67 -9.56
C ILE A 328 -0.64 13.32 -9.08
N LEU A 329 -0.20 12.09 -9.30
CA LEU A 329 1.13 11.61 -8.88
C LEU A 329 2.28 12.22 -9.69
N LYS A 330 2.01 12.71 -10.90
CA LYS A 330 2.99 13.47 -11.67
C LYS A 330 3.29 14.82 -11.01
N ASP A 331 2.26 15.46 -10.45
CA ASP A 331 2.38 16.77 -9.80
C ASP A 331 2.77 16.66 -8.32
N ASP A 332 2.32 15.61 -7.63
CA ASP A 332 2.61 15.30 -6.23
C ASP A 332 2.95 13.80 -6.07
N PRO A 333 4.21 13.39 -6.34
CA PRO A 333 4.62 11.99 -6.26
C PRO A 333 4.49 11.36 -4.88
N MET A 334 4.38 12.15 -3.81
CA MET A 334 4.31 11.68 -2.42
C MET A 334 2.87 11.60 -1.90
N ASN A 335 1.88 11.85 -2.76
CA ASN A 335 0.47 11.77 -2.40
C ASN A 335 0.05 10.33 -2.11
N GLN A 336 0.12 9.90 -0.85
CA GLN A 336 -0.16 8.51 -0.46
C GLN A 336 -1.57 8.08 -0.87
N SER A 337 -2.58 8.94 -0.71
CA SER A 337 -3.95 8.60 -1.09
C SER A 337 -4.03 8.28 -2.59
N ALA A 338 -3.41 9.11 -3.45
CA ALA A 338 -3.36 8.85 -4.89
C ALA A 338 -2.53 7.61 -5.25
N ILE A 339 -1.42 7.33 -4.54
CA ILE A 339 -0.64 6.09 -4.71
C ILE A 339 -1.53 4.88 -4.46
N VAL A 340 -2.23 4.86 -3.33
CA VAL A 340 -3.06 3.74 -2.91
C VAL A 340 -4.22 3.51 -3.89
N TYR A 341 -4.93 4.58 -4.30
CA TYR A 341 -6.01 4.44 -5.28
C TYR A 341 -5.54 4.14 -6.71
N GLN A 342 -4.34 4.58 -7.10
CA GLN A 342 -3.73 4.17 -8.37
C GLN A 342 -3.48 2.66 -8.38
N GLN A 343 -2.95 2.11 -7.28
CA GLN A 343 -2.71 0.68 -7.14
C GLN A 343 -4.02 -0.12 -7.21
N LEU A 344 -5.05 0.29 -6.46
CA LEU A 344 -6.36 -0.35 -6.53
C LEU A 344 -6.95 -0.30 -7.94
N THR A 345 -6.80 0.83 -8.63
CA THR A 345 -7.29 0.97 -10.01
C THR A 345 -6.55 0.01 -10.95
N VAL A 346 -5.23 -0.13 -10.81
CA VAL A 346 -4.44 -1.10 -11.58
C VAL A 346 -4.87 -2.54 -11.28
N GLU A 347 -5.14 -2.87 -10.03
CA GLU A 347 -5.64 -4.19 -9.64
C GLU A 347 -7.02 -4.48 -10.25
N LYS A 348 -7.97 -3.55 -10.17
CA LYS A 348 -9.29 -3.71 -10.80
C LYS A 348 -9.20 -3.86 -12.33
N LEU A 349 -8.30 -3.13 -12.97
CA LEU A 349 -8.04 -3.23 -14.42
C LEU A 349 -7.41 -4.57 -14.83
N SER A 350 -6.50 -5.09 -14.02
CA SER A 350 -5.62 -6.19 -14.41
C SER A 350 -5.96 -7.51 -13.72
N GLY A 351 -6.89 -7.54 -12.76
CA GLY A 351 -7.06 -8.66 -11.83
C GLY A 351 -7.38 -10.02 -12.46
N SER A 352 -8.18 -10.10 -13.52
CA SER A 352 -8.38 -11.36 -14.25
C SER A 352 -7.13 -11.74 -15.04
N LEU A 353 -6.58 -10.80 -15.80
CA LEU A 353 -5.39 -11.01 -16.62
C LEU A 353 -4.16 -11.40 -15.78
N VAL A 354 -3.96 -10.76 -14.63
CA VAL A 354 -2.88 -11.06 -13.69
C VAL A 354 -3.07 -12.45 -13.10
N ARG A 355 -4.29 -12.83 -12.70
CA ARG A 355 -4.58 -14.19 -12.24
C ARG A 355 -4.26 -15.24 -13.30
N ASP A 356 -4.67 -15.01 -14.55
CA ASP A 356 -4.38 -15.92 -15.66
C ASP A 356 -2.87 -16.05 -15.93
N ILE A 357 -2.14 -14.93 -15.91
CA ILE A 357 -0.67 -14.91 -16.08
C ILE A 357 0.02 -15.65 -14.92
N LEU A 358 -0.40 -15.40 -13.68
CA LEU A 358 0.18 -16.07 -12.50
C LEU A 358 -0.10 -17.57 -12.52
N GLN A 359 -1.31 -17.99 -12.91
CA GLN A 359 -1.64 -19.41 -13.06
C GLN A 359 -0.79 -20.05 -14.17
N LYS A 360 -0.61 -19.37 -15.30
CA LYS A 360 0.26 -19.85 -16.38
C LYS A 360 1.72 -19.96 -15.94
N ALA A 361 2.23 -18.98 -15.18
CA ALA A 361 3.56 -19.01 -14.60
C ALA A 361 3.75 -20.22 -13.67
N LYS A 362 2.76 -20.48 -12.80
CA LYS A 362 2.74 -21.64 -11.90
C LYS A 362 2.78 -22.96 -12.68
N ASN A 363 1.95 -23.10 -13.72
CA ASN A 363 1.93 -24.30 -14.56
C ASN A 363 3.30 -24.55 -15.24
N PHE A 364 3.98 -23.49 -15.71
CA PHE A 364 5.34 -23.63 -16.25
C PHE A 364 6.35 -24.06 -15.19
N SER A 365 6.24 -23.53 -13.96
CA SER A 365 7.10 -23.91 -12.85
C SER A 365 6.91 -25.37 -12.46
N GLU A 366 5.66 -25.85 -12.39
CA GLU A 366 5.32 -27.24 -12.11
C GLU A 366 5.80 -28.20 -13.21
N ALA A 367 5.79 -27.75 -14.47
CA ALA A 367 6.36 -28.50 -15.59
C ALA A 367 7.90 -28.46 -15.65
N GLY A 368 8.57 -27.79 -14.70
CA GLY A 368 10.03 -27.63 -14.69
C GLY A 368 10.58 -26.73 -15.80
N ASN A 369 9.73 -25.89 -16.40
CA ASN A 369 10.10 -24.87 -17.38
C ASN A 369 10.24 -23.49 -16.71
N TYR A 370 11.26 -23.37 -15.87
CA TYR A 370 11.47 -22.20 -15.02
C TYR A 370 11.79 -20.92 -15.79
N SER A 371 12.42 -21.00 -16.96
CA SER A 371 12.65 -19.84 -17.83
C SER A 371 11.33 -19.24 -18.33
N SER A 372 10.38 -20.07 -18.76
CA SER A 372 9.04 -19.61 -19.14
C SER A 372 8.25 -19.10 -17.93
N ALA A 373 8.36 -19.77 -16.77
CA ALA A 373 7.72 -19.32 -15.54
C ALA A 373 8.19 -17.91 -15.14
N LYS A 374 9.50 -17.67 -15.12
CA LYS A 374 10.12 -16.36 -14.85
C LYS A 374 9.57 -15.28 -15.79
N ALA A 375 9.48 -15.57 -17.09
CA ALA A 375 8.99 -14.61 -18.08
C ALA A 375 7.53 -14.22 -17.83
N GLU A 376 6.66 -15.18 -17.48
CA GLU A 376 5.26 -14.89 -17.13
C GLU A 376 5.15 -14.12 -15.81
N TYR A 377 5.95 -14.43 -14.79
CA TYR A 377 6.01 -13.61 -13.56
C TYR A 377 6.48 -12.18 -13.83
N GLN A 378 7.47 -11.97 -14.69
CA GLN A 378 7.90 -10.63 -15.12
C GLN A 378 6.80 -9.87 -15.88
N LYS A 379 6.01 -10.59 -16.69
CA LYS A 379 4.83 -10.01 -17.36
C LYS A 379 3.79 -9.55 -16.33
N ALA A 380 3.53 -10.34 -15.29
CA ALA A 380 2.66 -9.92 -14.19
C ALA A 380 3.19 -8.65 -13.49
N LEU A 381 4.50 -8.57 -13.22
CA LEU A 381 5.13 -7.37 -12.64
C LEU A 381 5.06 -6.14 -13.54
N SER A 382 5.08 -6.31 -14.86
CA SER A 382 4.91 -5.17 -15.78
C SER A 382 3.49 -4.57 -15.73
N LEU A 383 2.49 -5.37 -15.33
CA LEU A 383 1.11 -4.92 -15.16
C LEU A 383 0.88 -4.33 -13.77
N ASN A 384 1.43 -4.97 -12.74
CA ASN A 384 1.38 -4.51 -11.36
C ASN A 384 2.75 -4.76 -10.68
N PRO A 385 3.60 -3.71 -10.59
CA PRO A 385 4.95 -3.81 -10.02
C PRO A 385 4.99 -4.23 -8.54
N ASN A 386 3.87 -4.07 -7.81
CA ASN A 386 3.79 -4.35 -6.38
C ASN A 386 3.39 -5.79 -6.06
N LEU A 387 3.18 -6.66 -7.06
CA LEU A 387 2.82 -8.07 -6.85
C LEU A 387 3.94 -8.86 -6.17
N VAL A 388 3.76 -9.11 -4.86
CA VAL A 388 4.69 -9.93 -4.05
C VAL A 388 4.86 -11.33 -4.65
N LEU A 389 3.75 -12.03 -4.94
CA LEU A 389 3.77 -13.37 -5.53
C LEU A 389 4.57 -13.45 -6.84
N ALA A 390 4.52 -12.39 -7.66
CA ALA A 390 5.26 -12.36 -8.91
C ALA A 390 6.76 -12.11 -8.69
N ARG A 391 7.14 -11.26 -7.72
CA ARG A 391 8.56 -11.07 -7.33
C ARG A 391 9.15 -12.37 -6.78
N GLU A 392 8.45 -13.02 -5.85
CA GLU A 392 8.85 -14.31 -5.31
C GLU A 392 8.92 -15.38 -6.40
N GLY A 393 7.94 -15.41 -7.31
CA GLY A 393 7.93 -16.32 -8.46
C GLY A 393 9.14 -16.16 -9.37
N VAL A 394 9.58 -14.92 -9.66
CA VAL A 394 10.82 -14.65 -10.42
C VAL A 394 12.05 -15.21 -9.69
N GLN A 395 12.16 -14.94 -8.39
CA GLN A 395 13.30 -15.39 -7.58
C GLN A 395 13.35 -16.92 -7.48
N ASN A 396 12.22 -17.55 -7.19
CA ASN A 396 12.11 -19.01 -7.11
C ASN A 396 12.42 -19.66 -8.46
N SER A 397 11.95 -19.09 -9.58
CA SER A 397 12.26 -19.58 -10.92
C SER A 397 13.76 -19.54 -11.23
N LEU A 398 14.47 -18.48 -10.80
CA LEU A 398 15.92 -18.38 -10.95
C LEU A 398 16.65 -19.47 -10.14
N ILE A 399 16.26 -19.65 -8.88
CA ILE A 399 16.85 -20.67 -8.00
C ILE A 399 16.62 -22.07 -8.57
N SER A 400 15.38 -22.40 -8.95
CA SER A 400 15.05 -23.72 -9.50
C SER A 400 15.70 -23.99 -10.86
N GLN A 401 15.81 -22.99 -11.73
CA GLN A 401 16.53 -23.13 -13.00
C GLN A 401 18.02 -23.40 -12.78
N SER A 402 18.64 -22.62 -11.89
CA SER A 402 20.04 -22.80 -11.50
C SER A 402 20.28 -24.19 -10.91
N GLU A 403 19.38 -24.68 -10.07
CA GLU A 403 19.49 -26.02 -9.48
C GLU A 403 19.32 -27.12 -10.55
N LYS A 404 18.41 -26.95 -11.52
CA LYS A 404 18.25 -27.88 -12.65
C LYS A 404 19.53 -27.97 -13.49
N GLU A 405 20.17 -26.84 -13.76
CA GLU A 405 21.44 -26.76 -14.48
C GLU A 405 22.58 -27.44 -13.70
N ARG A 406 22.61 -27.24 -12.37
CA ARG A 406 23.54 -27.94 -11.47
C ARG A 406 23.33 -29.46 -11.50
N GLN A 407 22.09 -29.94 -11.41
CA GLN A 407 21.80 -31.38 -11.48
C GLN A 407 22.22 -32.01 -12.82
N LYS A 408 22.02 -31.27 -13.92
CA LYS A 408 22.53 -31.66 -15.24
C LYS A 408 24.05 -31.76 -15.25
N ALA A 409 24.75 -30.81 -14.63
CA ALA A 409 26.20 -30.84 -14.50
C ALA A 409 26.69 -32.08 -13.72
N ILE A 410 26.01 -32.43 -12.62
CA ILE A 410 26.32 -33.63 -11.82
C ILE A 410 26.15 -34.89 -12.68
N LEU A 411 25.07 -34.98 -13.46
CA LEU A 411 24.83 -36.13 -14.36
C LEU A 411 25.94 -36.27 -15.40
N GLN A 412 26.30 -35.18 -16.09
CA GLN A 412 27.37 -35.15 -17.09
C GLN A 412 28.72 -35.55 -16.47
N ARG A 413 29.02 -35.04 -15.28
CA ARG A 413 30.24 -35.40 -14.53
C ARG A 413 30.27 -36.90 -14.23
N ASN A 414 29.15 -37.48 -13.78
CA ASN A 414 29.05 -38.91 -13.48
C ASN A 414 29.17 -39.79 -14.74
N GLN A 415 28.83 -39.25 -15.91
CA GLN A 415 29.02 -39.89 -17.22
C GLN A 415 30.44 -39.69 -17.80
N GLY A 416 31.33 -38.97 -17.09
CA GLY A 416 32.69 -38.66 -17.53
C GLY A 416 32.79 -37.49 -18.51
N HIS A 417 31.70 -36.77 -18.76
CA HIS A 417 31.64 -35.60 -19.65
C HIS A 417 32.03 -34.35 -18.87
N ILE A 418 33.32 -34.25 -18.53
CA ILE A 418 33.87 -33.29 -17.55
C ILE A 418 33.69 -31.84 -18.00
N PHE A 419 34.05 -31.52 -19.23
CA PHE A 419 34.01 -30.14 -19.72
C PHE A 419 32.58 -29.64 -19.92
N GLU A 420 31.66 -30.53 -20.35
CA GLU A 420 30.24 -30.25 -20.40
C GLU A 420 29.65 -30.02 -19.00
N ALA A 421 30.08 -30.80 -18.01
CA ALA A 421 29.69 -30.58 -16.62
C ALA A 421 30.15 -29.21 -16.10
N ILE A 422 31.40 -28.82 -16.36
CA ILE A 422 31.91 -27.49 -15.99
C ILE A 422 31.06 -26.39 -16.64
N ARG A 423 30.74 -26.51 -17.94
CA ARG A 423 29.86 -25.55 -18.64
C ARG A 423 28.48 -25.46 -17.99
N SER A 424 27.85 -26.60 -17.68
CA SER A 424 26.53 -26.61 -17.01
C SER A 424 26.57 -26.03 -15.58
N PHE A 425 27.67 -26.19 -14.83
CA PHE A 425 27.85 -25.49 -13.55
C PHE A 425 28.01 -23.98 -13.72
N LEU A 426 28.71 -23.54 -14.77
CA LEU A 426 28.82 -22.12 -15.10
C LEU A 426 27.46 -21.53 -15.52
N ASP A 427 26.66 -22.27 -16.29
CA ASP A 427 25.29 -21.87 -16.63
C ASP A 427 24.45 -21.69 -15.36
N SER A 428 24.54 -22.64 -14.42
CA SER A 428 23.88 -22.57 -13.10
C SER A 428 24.23 -21.29 -12.33
N LEU A 429 25.51 -20.92 -12.31
CA LEU A 429 26.01 -19.71 -11.63
C LEU A 429 25.70 -18.43 -12.41
N HIS A 430 25.59 -18.49 -13.74
CA HIS A 430 25.12 -17.37 -14.54
C HIS A 430 23.65 -17.07 -14.26
N THR A 431 22.82 -18.12 -14.16
CA THR A 431 21.40 -18.01 -13.81
C THR A 431 21.19 -17.49 -12.39
N TYR A 432 21.91 -18.04 -11.41
CA TYR A 432 21.84 -17.63 -10.01
C TYR A 432 23.23 -17.62 -9.35
N PRO A 433 23.92 -16.46 -9.33
CA PRO A 433 25.29 -16.36 -8.81
C PRO A 433 25.46 -16.71 -7.33
N GLN A 434 24.38 -16.69 -6.56
CA GLN A 434 24.37 -17.07 -5.14
C GLN A 434 24.21 -18.58 -4.91
N ASN A 435 24.20 -19.41 -5.97
CA ASN A 435 24.17 -20.87 -5.82
C ASN A 435 25.49 -21.40 -5.24
N THR A 436 25.59 -21.47 -3.92
CA THR A 436 26.78 -21.93 -3.20
C THR A 436 27.12 -23.39 -3.51
N ASN A 437 26.12 -24.25 -3.70
CA ASN A 437 26.33 -25.65 -4.03
C ASN A 437 26.99 -25.81 -5.40
N ALA A 438 26.48 -25.14 -6.44
CA ALA A 438 27.05 -25.18 -7.78
C ALA A 438 28.48 -24.62 -7.79
N LYS A 439 28.74 -23.54 -7.03
CA LYS A 439 30.07 -22.96 -6.89
C LYS A 439 31.06 -23.94 -6.28
N ASN A 440 30.72 -24.52 -5.13
CA ASN A 440 31.59 -25.43 -4.40
C ASN A 440 31.90 -26.70 -5.23
N GLU A 441 30.90 -27.24 -5.92
CA GLU A 441 31.07 -28.42 -6.78
C GLU A 441 31.90 -28.14 -8.02
N LEU A 442 31.73 -26.97 -8.64
CA LEU A 442 32.56 -26.51 -9.75
C LEU A 442 34.02 -26.36 -9.31
N GLU A 443 34.27 -25.72 -8.18
CA GLU A 443 35.63 -25.56 -7.64
C GLU A 443 36.27 -26.90 -7.31
N ALA A 444 35.53 -27.83 -6.71
CA ALA A 444 35.99 -29.18 -6.43
C ALA A 444 36.32 -29.96 -7.72
N LEU A 445 35.46 -29.86 -8.75
CA LEU A 445 35.68 -30.51 -10.05
C LEU A 445 36.91 -29.95 -10.75
N ARG A 446 37.06 -28.62 -10.81
CA ARG A 446 38.25 -27.96 -11.38
C ARG A 446 39.52 -28.41 -10.67
N LYS A 447 39.53 -28.44 -9.34
CA LYS A 447 40.69 -28.88 -8.55
C LYS A 447 41.07 -30.34 -8.85
N LYS A 448 40.07 -31.22 -8.97
CA LYS A 448 40.30 -32.63 -9.28
C LYS A 448 40.90 -32.82 -10.68
N GLU A 449 40.41 -32.06 -11.65
CA GLU A 449 40.76 -32.23 -13.07
C GLU A 449 41.90 -31.30 -13.51
N PHE A 450 42.44 -30.48 -12.60
CA PHE A 450 43.52 -29.52 -12.85
C PHE A 450 44.76 -30.15 -13.49
N GLY A 451 45.04 -31.42 -13.19
CA GLY A 451 46.16 -32.16 -13.79
C GLY A 451 46.12 -32.20 -15.32
N GLN A 452 44.93 -32.14 -15.94
CA GLN A 452 44.78 -32.15 -17.41
C GLN A 452 45.35 -30.89 -18.07
N VAL A 453 45.51 -29.79 -17.35
CA VAL A 453 46.12 -28.55 -17.88
C VAL A 453 47.55 -28.81 -18.38
N SER A 454 48.28 -29.71 -17.71
CA SER A 454 49.66 -30.06 -18.04
C SER A 454 49.82 -30.82 -19.37
N SER A 455 48.77 -31.50 -19.85
CA SER A 455 48.76 -32.16 -21.17
C SER A 455 48.08 -31.30 -22.24
N LEU A 456 46.94 -30.67 -21.91
CA LEU A 456 46.16 -29.88 -22.86
C LEU A 456 46.91 -28.63 -23.36
N THR A 457 47.71 -28.00 -22.50
CA THR A 457 48.41 -26.76 -22.86
C THR A 457 49.51 -27.02 -23.91
N PRO A 458 50.44 -27.98 -23.73
CA PRO A 458 51.38 -28.35 -24.78
C PRO A 458 50.71 -28.86 -26.07
N GLU A 459 49.66 -29.68 -25.96
CA GLU A 459 48.91 -30.17 -27.12
C GLU A 459 48.27 -29.03 -27.92
N GLY A 460 47.63 -28.07 -27.24
CA GLY A 460 47.08 -26.87 -27.89
C GLY A 460 48.15 -26.04 -28.61
N ILE A 461 49.34 -25.89 -28.02
CA ILE A 461 50.47 -25.18 -28.65
C ILE A 461 50.97 -25.96 -29.89
N GLN A 462 51.07 -27.28 -29.81
CA GLN A 462 51.48 -28.11 -30.93
C GLN A 462 50.47 -28.02 -32.09
N GLU A 463 49.16 -28.12 -31.81
CA GLU A 463 48.11 -27.96 -32.81
C GLU A 463 48.12 -26.56 -33.44
N TYR A 464 48.39 -25.52 -32.65
CA TYR A 464 48.57 -24.17 -33.16
C TYR A 464 49.75 -24.08 -34.14
N GLN A 465 50.89 -24.69 -33.81
CA GLN A 465 52.07 -24.73 -34.68
C GLN A 465 51.81 -25.51 -35.98
N ASN A 466 51.04 -26.60 -35.87
CA ASN A 466 50.58 -27.40 -37.00
C ASN A 466 49.51 -26.68 -37.86
N ARG A 467 49.07 -25.48 -37.45
CA ARG A 467 47.99 -24.68 -38.08
C ARG A 467 46.60 -25.32 -37.98
N ASN A 468 46.42 -26.29 -37.09
CA ASN A 468 45.14 -26.90 -36.77
C ASN A 468 44.38 -26.05 -35.74
N TYR A 469 43.97 -24.85 -36.15
CA TYR A 469 43.47 -23.84 -35.21
C TYR A 469 42.16 -24.20 -34.51
N ASP A 470 41.29 -25.02 -35.12
CA ASP A 470 40.05 -25.45 -34.44
C ASP A 470 40.36 -26.37 -33.25
N THR A 471 41.27 -27.33 -33.40
CA THR A 471 41.73 -28.21 -32.30
C THR A 471 42.49 -27.43 -31.24
N ALA A 472 43.34 -26.49 -31.64
CA ALA A 472 44.05 -25.61 -30.72
C ALA A 472 43.06 -24.80 -29.86
N ILE A 473 42.03 -24.22 -30.47
CA ILE A 473 40.97 -23.48 -29.77
C ILE A 473 40.26 -24.37 -28.76
N ASP A 474 39.84 -25.58 -29.14
CA ASP A 474 39.17 -26.52 -28.25
C ASP A 474 40.04 -26.87 -27.02
N ASN A 475 41.33 -27.13 -27.23
CA ASN A 475 42.27 -27.41 -26.13
C ASN A 475 42.43 -26.21 -25.19
N PHE A 476 42.58 -24.99 -25.71
CA PHE A 476 42.70 -23.82 -24.85
C PHE A 476 41.39 -23.45 -24.14
N GLU A 477 40.23 -23.63 -24.77
CA GLU A 477 38.93 -23.49 -24.09
C GLU A 477 38.80 -24.47 -22.93
N LYS A 478 39.21 -25.73 -23.11
CA LYS A 478 39.26 -26.75 -22.05
C LYS A 478 40.18 -26.36 -20.91
N VAL A 479 41.37 -25.80 -21.20
CA VAL A 479 42.26 -25.25 -20.18
C VAL A 479 41.56 -24.14 -19.39
N LEU A 480 40.90 -23.19 -20.05
CA LEU A 480 40.21 -22.08 -19.38
C LEU A 480 38.96 -22.50 -18.58
N LEU A 481 38.35 -23.63 -18.93
CA LEU A 481 37.31 -24.23 -18.10
C LEU A 481 37.87 -24.75 -16.77
N LEU A 482 39.12 -25.23 -16.74
CA LEU A 482 39.81 -25.75 -15.56
C LEU A 482 40.51 -24.65 -14.76
N ASP A 483 41.26 -23.78 -15.44
CA ASP A 483 41.96 -22.62 -14.90
C ASP A 483 41.59 -21.35 -15.69
N PRO A 484 40.55 -20.62 -15.25
CA PRO A 484 40.15 -19.38 -15.90
C PRO A 484 41.23 -18.28 -15.91
N GLY A 485 42.27 -18.42 -15.10
CA GLY A 485 43.38 -17.47 -14.98
C GLY A 485 44.62 -17.81 -15.82
N ASP A 486 44.61 -18.90 -16.58
CA ASP A 486 45.79 -19.34 -17.36
C ASP A 486 46.12 -18.34 -18.47
N LYS A 487 47.19 -17.57 -18.26
CA LYS A 487 47.65 -16.53 -19.19
C LYS A 487 48.06 -17.08 -20.55
N THR A 488 48.62 -18.29 -20.58
CA THR A 488 49.09 -18.95 -21.80
C THR A 488 47.89 -19.34 -22.64
N ALA A 489 46.92 -20.03 -22.05
CA ALA A 489 45.70 -20.42 -22.74
C ALA A 489 44.89 -19.22 -23.22
N ILE A 490 44.77 -18.15 -22.43
CA ILE A 490 44.12 -16.89 -22.86
C ILE A 490 44.78 -16.34 -24.12
N GLU A 491 46.11 -16.21 -24.13
CA GLU A 491 46.83 -15.60 -25.25
C GLU A 491 46.81 -16.50 -26.50
N TYR A 492 47.05 -17.79 -26.35
CA TYR A 492 47.04 -18.71 -27.48
C TYR A 492 45.63 -18.96 -28.03
N LEU A 493 44.57 -18.93 -27.21
CA LEU A 493 43.19 -18.96 -27.69
C LEU A 493 42.91 -17.75 -28.60
N ARG A 494 43.28 -16.54 -28.14
CA ARG A 494 43.15 -15.30 -28.92
C ARG A 494 43.89 -15.38 -30.25
N LEU A 495 45.13 -15.87 -30.24
CA LEU A 495 45.94 -16.04 -31.45
C LEU A 495 45.35 -17.09 -32.41
N SER A 496 44.86 -18.21 -31.89
CA SER A 496 44.26 -19.29 -32.68
C SER A 496 42.99 -18.83 -33.39
N ILE A 497 42.09 -18.12 -32.69
CA ILE A 497 40.88 -17.53 -33.28
C ILE A 497 41.25 -16.57 -34.42
N LYS A 498 42.19 -15.64 -34.18
CA LYS A 498 42.64 -14.67 -35.19
C LYS A 498 43.20 -15.34 -36.44
N ARG A 499 44.00 -16.41 -36.28
CA ARG A 499 44.59 -17.14 -37.40
C ARG A 499 43.54 -17.94 -38.18
N ARG A 500 42.60 -18.61 -37.49
CA ARG A 500 41.46 -19.31 -38.11
C ARG A 500 40.62 -18.38 -38.97
N GLU A 501 40.29 -17.20 -38.46
CA GLU A 501 39.52 -16.20 -39.21
C GLU A 501 40.27 -15.68 -40.43
N ALA A 502 41.58 -15.43 -40.31
CA ALA A 502 42.40 -15.01 -41.43
C ALA A 502 42.40 -16.06 -42.57
N ILE A 503 42.47 -17.36 -42.24
CA ILE A 503 42.38 -18.44 -43.22
C ILE A 503 41.00 -18.47 -43.89
N ARG A 504 39.91 -18.47 -43.11
CA ARG A 504 38.54 -18.46 -43.66
C ARG A 504 38.30 -17.27 -44.59
N ASN A 505 38.86 -16.10 -44.26
CA ASN A 505 38.77 -14.90 -45.09
C ASN A 505 39.58 -15.02 -46.38
N LEU A 506 40.74 -15.68 -46.34
CA LEU A 506 41.54 -15.97 -47.53
C LEU A 506 40.83 -16.97 -48.45
N GLU A 507 40.27 -18.05 -47.90
CA GLU A 507 39.49 -19.05 -48.65
C GLU A 507 38.26 -18.44 -49.33
N LYS A 508 37.56 -17.52 -48.66
CA LYS A 508 36.44 -16.77 -49.25
C LYS A 508 36.83 -15.82 -50.38
N ARG A 509 38.11 -15.40 -50.46
CA ARG A 509 38.62 -14.54 -51.54
C ARG A 509 39.15 -15.34 -52.73
N LEU A 510 39.42 -16.64 -52.53
CA LEU A 510 39.92 -17.56 -53.56
C LEU A 510 38.80 -18.38 -54.22
N LYS A 511 37.60 -18.38 -53.62
CA LYS A 511 36.34 -18.79 -54.24
C LYS A 511 35.67 -17.58 -54.86
#